data_AF-A0A937C654-F1
#
_entry.id   AF-A0A937C654-F1
#
_cell.length_a   1.000
_cell.length_b   1.000
_cell.length_c   1.000
_cell.angle_alpha   90.00
_cell.angle_beta   90.00
_cell.angle_gamma   90.00
#
_symmetry.space_group_name_H-M   'P 1'
#
loop_
_entity.id
_entity.type
_entity.pdbx_description
1 polymer ?
#
loop_
_entity_poly.entity_id
_entity_poly.type
_entity_poly.pdbx_seq_one_letter_code
_entity_poly.pdbx_strand_id
1 'polypeptide(L)'
;MEFKELDPILHSQLRLAVMSLLISVREAEFTFLKEKTNSTAGNLSVQINKLKDAGYIEVTKQFSNNYPQTICKVTKKGIESFEAYVTALQTYMNPGG
;
A
#
# COMPACT_ATOMS: atom_id res chain seq x y z
N MET A 1 19.35 2.21 22.91
CA MET A 1 18.79 2.51 21.58
C MET A 1 17.60 1.59 21.39
N GLU A 2 16.40 2.12 21.17
CA GLU A 2 15.18 1.33 21.05
C GLU A 2 14.76 1.25 19.58
N PHE A 3 14.89 0.07 18.99
CA PHE A 3 14.42 -0.20 17.63
C PHE A 3 12.90 -0.40 17.68
N LYS A 4 12.16 0.37 16.88
CA LYS A 4 10.71 0.21 16.79
C LYS A 4 10.37 -0.99 15.91
N GLU A 5 9.37 -1.77 16.30
CA GLU A 5 8.87 -2.84 15.45
C GLU A 5 8.36 -2.29 14.11
N LEU A 6 8.72 -2.97 13.03
CA LEU A 6 8.24 -2.64 11.69
C LEU A 6 6.90 -3.33 11.46
N ASP A 7 5.93 -2.59 10.93
CA ASP A 7 4.65 -3.14 10.50
C ASP A 7 4.87 -4.28 9.48
N PRO A 8 4.54 -5.55 9.80
CA PRO A 8 4.81 -6.68 8.92
C PRO A 8 3.95 -6.67 7.65
N ILE A 9 2.81 -5.97 7.66
CA ILE A 9 2.02 -5.74 6.46
C ILE A 9 2.80 -4.80 5.53
N LEU A 10 3.37 -3.71 6.02
CA LEU A 10 4.13 -2.78 5.17
C LEU A 10 5.57 -3.23 4.89
N HIS A 11 6.11 -4.16 5.67
CA HIS A 11 7.42 -4.77 5.46
C HIS A 11 7.41 -5.82 4.32
N SER A 12 6.84 -5.44 3.17
CA SER A 12 6.85 -6.19 1.93
C SER A 12 6.96 -5.21 0.78
N GLN A 13 7.98 -5.39 -0.06
CA GLN A 13 8.32 -4.48 -1.15
C GLN A 13 7.10 -4.08 -2.00
N LEU A 14 6.30 -5.05 -2.45
CA LEU A 14 5.16 -4.77 -3.33
C LEU A 14 4.03 -4.03 -2.60
N ARG A 15 3.74 -4.39 -1.34
CA ARG A 15 2.71 -3.69 -0.55
C ARG A 15 3.14 -2.26 -0.22
N LEU A 16 4.41 -2.06 0.11
CA LEU A 16 4.99 -0.74 0.34
C LEU A 16 4.94 0.13 -0.92
N ALA A 17 5.26 -0.43 -2.10
CA ALA A 17 5.18 0.28 -3.37
C ALA A 17 3.74 0.71 -3.69
N VAL A 18 2.77 -0.19 -3.51
CA VAL A 18 1.33 0.13 -3.68
C VAL A 18 0.89 1.23 -2.73
N MET A 19 1.20 1.12 -1.44
CA MET A 19 0.84 2.13 -0.45
C MET A 19 1.48 3.48 -0.77
N SER A 20 2.77 3.51 -1.10
CA SER A 20 3.48 4.73 -1.50
C SER A 20 2.81 5.44 -2.69
N LEU A 21 2.41 4.69 -3.72
CA LEU A 21 1.65 5.24 -4.84
C LEU A 21 0.32 5.83 -4.39
N LEU A 22 -0.46 5.08 -3.59
CA LEU A 22 -1.78 5.53 -3.12
C LEU A 22 -1.70 6.68 -2.12
N ILE A 23 -0.62 6.84 -1.36
CA ILE A 23 -0.39 8.05 -0.55
C ILE A 23 -0.25 9.28 -1.44
N SER A 24 0.44 9.15 -2.58
CA SER A 24 0.65 10.24 -3.53
C SER A 24 -0.64 10.63 -4.28
N VAL A 25 -1.39 9.64 -4.80
CA VAL A 25 -2.55 9.89 -5.67
C VAL A 25 -3.92 9.71 -5.01
N ARG A 26 -3.96 9.28 -3.73
CA ARG A 26 -5.14 8.93 -2.91
C ARG A 26 -5.90 7.69 -3.38
N GLU A 27 -6.13 7.56 -4.68
CA GLU A 27 -6.79 6.41 -5.30
C GLU A 27 -6.24 6.15 -6.70
N ALA A 28 -6.26 4.88 -7.11
CA ALA A 28 -5.77 4.46 -8.42
C ALA A 28 -6.48 3.20 -8.91
N GLU A 29 -6.52 3.03 -10.23
CA GLU A 29 -6.95 1.78 -10.83
C GLU A 29 -5.94 0.65 -10.56
N PHE A 30 -6.45 -0.58 -10.43
CA PHE A 30 -5.61 -1.78 -10.33
C PHE A 30 -4.61 -1.91 -11.48
N THR A 31 -5.03 -1.56 -12.70
CA THR A 31 -4.20 -1.56 -13.92
C THR A 31 -3.02 -0.60 -13.79
N PHE A 32 -3.27 0.63 -13.34
CA PHE A 32 -2.22 1.61 -13.06
C PHE A 32 -1.23 1.11 -12.01
N LEU A 33 -1.73 0.55 -10.89
CA LEU A 33 -0.87 -0.01 -9.85
C LEU A 33 -0.03 -1.18 -10.37
N LYS A 34 -0.59 -2.04 -11.21
CA LYS A 34 0.11 -3.16 -11.86
C LYS A 34 1.25 -2.65 -12.73
N GLU A 35 0.98 -1.66 -13.57
CA GLU A 35 1.97 -1.05 -14.47
C GLU A 35 3.09 -0.37 -13.70
N LYS A 36 2.76 0.46 -12.70
CA LYS A 36 3.76 1.19 -11.90
C LYS A 36 4.61 0.28 -11.02
N THR A 37 4.07 -0.85 -10.57
CA THR A 37 4.81 -1.82 -9.76
C THR A 37 5.47 -2.93 -10.57
N ASN A 38 5.27 -2.95 -11.91
CA ASN A 38 5.73 -4.00 -12.81
C ASN A 38 5.39 -5.42 -12.28
N SER A 39 4.20 -5.56 -11.70
CA SER A 39 3.75 -6.81 -11.08
C SER A 39 2.81 -7.59 -11.99
N THR A 40 2.69 -8.89 -11.74
CA THR A 40 1.65 -9.70 -12.37
C THR A 40 0.30 -9.42 -11.71
N ALA A 41 -0.80 -9.55 -12.45
CA ALA A 41 -2.14 -9.34 -11.91
C ALA A 41 -2.45 -10.30 -10.74
N GLY A 42 -2.01 -11.56 -10.83
CA GLY A 42 -2.20 -12.54 -9.76
C GLY A 42 -1.49 -12.13 -8.47
N ASN A 43 -0.21 -11.75 -8.54
CA ASN A 43 0.55 -11.32 -7.36
C ASN A 43 -0.03 -10.02 -6.77
N LEU A 44 -0.33 -9.03 -7.62
CA LEU A 44 -0.89 -7.76 -7.15
C LEU A 44 -2.24 -7.97 -6.47
N SER A 45 -3.12 -8.82 -7.01
CA SER A 45 -4.42 -9.13 -6.40
C SER A 45 -4.27 -9.69 -4.99
N VAL A 46 -3.31 -10.59 -4.77
CA VAL A 46 -3.03 -11.14 -3.43
C VAL A 46 -2.54 -10.03 -2.48
N GLN A 47 -1.66 -9.14 -2.93
CA GLN A 47 -1.15 -8.06 -2.08
C GLN A 47 -2.20 -7.00 -1.77
N ILE A 48 -3.04 -6.63 -2.75
CA ILE A 48 -4.17 -5.71 -2.58
C ILE A 48 -5.16 -6.27 -1.56
N ASN A 49 -5.49 -7.56 -1.63
CA ASN A 49 -6.35 -8.18 -0.63
C ASN A 49 -5.74 -8.14 0.77
N LYS A 50 -4.44 -8.41 0.93
CA LYS A 50 -3.78 -8.29 2.24
C LYS A 50 -3.84 -6.86 2.81
N LEU A 51 -3.63 -5.85 1.96
CA LEU A 51 -3.75 -4.44 2.37
C LEU A 51 -5.19 -4.07 2.74
N LYS A 52 -6.16 -4.58 1.97
CA LYS A 52 -7.60 -4.38 2.23
C LYS A 52 -8.03 -5.04 3.54
N ASP A 53 -7.62 -6.28 3.76
CA ASP A 53 -7.97 -7.04 4.97
C ASP A 53 -7.31 -6.44 6.23
N ALA A 54 -6.13 -5.81 6.09
CA ALA A 54 -5.52 -4.99 7.14
C ALA A 54 -6.23 -3.63 7.35
N GLY A 55 -7.13 -3.24 6.44
CA GLY A 55 -7.86 -1.97 6.47
C GLY A 55 -7.03 -0.77 6.00
N TYR A 56 -5.92 -0.99 5.28
CA TYR A 56 -5.04 0.10 4.82
C TYR A 56 -5.52 0.71 3.51
N ILE A 57 -6.27 -0.06 2.73
CA ILE A 57 -6.92 0.40 1.51
C ILE A 57 -8.36 -0.06 1.47
N GLU A 58 -9.19 0.69 0.78
CA GLU A 58 -10.50 0.28 0.29
C GLU A 58 -10.38 -0.18 -1.16
N VAL A 59 -11.17 -1.18 -1.53
CA VAL A 59 -11.21 -1.72 -2.90
C VAL A 59 -12.65 -1.69 -3.37
N THR A 60 -12.92 -0.91 -4.42
CA THR A 60 -14.26 -0.75 -4.99
C THR A 60 -14.28 -1.22 -6.43
N LYS A 61 -15.25 -2.07 -6.79
CA LYS A 61 -15.54 -2.40 -8.18
C LYS A 61 -16.52 -1.38 -8.74
N GLN A 62 -16.14 -0.69 -9.80
CA GLN A 62 -16.97 0.28 -10.51
C GLN A 62 -17.13 -0.16 -11.96
N PHE A 63 -18.19 0.29 -12.62
CA PHE A 63 -18.38 0.10 -14.05
C PHE A 63 -18.14 1.43 -14.75
N SER A 64 -17.15 1.48 -15.63
CA SER A 64 -16.88 2.63 -16.49
C SER A 64 -17.02 2.18 -17.93
N ASN A 65 -17.88 2.85 -18.71
CA ASN A 65 -18.13 2.52 -20.12
C ASN A 65 -18.43 1.03 -20.39
N ASN A 66 -19.26 0.41 -19.54
CA ASN A 66 -19.60 -1.02 -19.61
C ASN A 66 -18.47 -2.02 -19.26
N TYR A 67 -17.33 -1.54 -18.74
CA TYR A 67 -16.21 -2.38 -18.30
C TYR A 67 -16.03 -2.32 -16.77
N PRO A 68 -15.87 -3.47 -16.09
CA PRO A 68 -15.59 -3.49 -14.66
C PRO A 68 -14.16 -3.01 -14.39
N GLN A 69 -14.02 -1.96 -13.60
CA GLN A 69 -12.76 -1.43 -13.10
C GLN A 69 -12.66 -1.64 -11.58
N THR A 70 -11.46 -1.89 -11.09
CA THR A 70 -11.18 -2.01 -9.65
C THR A 70 -10.37 -0.79 -9.22
N ILE A 71 -10.97 0.02 -8.36
CA ILE A 71 -10.34 1.20 -7.75
C ILE A 71 -9.82 0.80 -6.38
N CYS A 72 -8.56 1.14 -6.11
CA CYS A 72 -7.93 0.99 -4.81
C CYS A 72 -7.71 2.39 -4.23
N LYS A 73 -8.12 2.61 -2.99
CA LYS A 73 -8.06 3.91 -2.31
C LYS A 73 -7.39 3.76 -0.95
N VAL A 74 -6.46 4.64 -0.60
CA VAL A 74 -5.85 4.61 0.73
C VAL A 74 -6.86 5.05 1.79
N THR A 75 -6.90 4.36 2.93
CA THR A 75 -7.73 4.75 4.07
C THR A 75 -6.95 5.67 5.02
N LYS A 76 -7.65 6.32 5.95
CA LYS A 76 -7.00 7.04 7.04
C LYS A 76 -6.05 6.14 7.84
N LYS A 77 -6.48 4.92 8.18
CA LYS A 77 -5.64 3.92 8.86
C LYS A 77 -4.39 3.58 8.04
N GLY A 78 -4.53 3.43 6.72
CA GLY A 78 -3.40 3.17 5.83
C GLY A 78 -2.37 4.29 5.81
N ILE A 79 -2.81 5.55 5.84
CA ILE A 79 -1.94 6.72 5.95
C ILE A 79 -1.16 6.68 7.28
N GLU A 80 -1.87 6.54 8.39
CA GLU A 80 -1.27 6.50 9.74
C GLU A 80 -0.27 5.34 9.88
N SER A 81 -0.62 4.14 9.40
CA SER A 81 0.28 2.99 9.38
C SER A 81 1.52 3.22 8.52
N PHE A 82 1.39 3.88 7.36
CA PHE A 82 2.53 4.19 6.50
C PHE A 82 3.48 5.20 7.15
N GLU A 83 2.95 6.27 7.74
CA GLU A 83 3.74 7.27 8.48
C GLU A 83 4.47 6.64 9.68
N ALA A 84 3.77 5.79 10.44
CA ALA A 84 4.36 5.05 11.55
C ALA A 84 5.48 4.11 11.08
N TYR A 85 5.27 3.39 9.97
CA TYR A 85 6.28 2.51 9.38
C TYR A 85 7.52 3.28 8.93
N VAL A 86 7.37 4.41 8.23
CA VAL A 86 8.50 5.24 7.80
C VAL A 86 9.26 5.79 9.02
N THR A 87 8.54 6.25 10.04
CA THR A 87 9.14 6.71 11.30
C THR A 87 9.93 5.61 11.99
N ALA A 88 9.38 4.39 12.05
CA ALA A 88 10.07 3.23 12.59
C ALA A 88 11.32 2.90 11.77
N LEU A 89 11.23 2.90 10.43
CA LEU A 89 12.34 2.64 9.53
C LEU A 89 13.50 3.65 9.70
N GLN A 90 13.19 4.93 9.94
CA GLN A 90 14.21 5.96 10.21
C GLN A 90 15.07 5.64 11.45
N THR A 91 14.50 4.96 12.46
CA THR A 91 15.28 4.54 13.66
C THR A 91 16.36 3.50 13.33
N TYR A 92 16.17 2.72 12.26
CA TYR A 92 17.18 1.77 11.77
C TYR A 92 18.24 2.45 10.89
N MET A 93 17.91 3.58 10.26
CA MET A 93 18.82 4.30 9.37
C MET A 93 19.81 5.20 10.13
N ASN A 94 19.40 5.75 11.26
CA ASN A 94 20.25 6.57 12.13
C ASN A 94 20.35 5.96 13.53
N PRO A 95 21.13 4.88 13.71
CA PRO A 95 21.13 4.13 14.95
C PRO A 95 21.80 4.83 16.16
N GLY A 96 22.19 6.10 16.04
CA GLY A 96 22.87 6.83 17.11
C GLY A 96 22.30 8.21 17.44
N GLY A 97 21.56 8.84 16.53
CA GLY A 97 21.70 10.29 16.38
C GLY A 97 23.08 10.66 15.83
#